data_AF-A0A1E1X1L6-F1
#
_entry.id   AF-A0A1E1X1L6-F1
#
_cell.length_a   1.000
_cell.length_b   1.000
_cell.length_c   1.000
_cell.angle_alpha   90.00
_cell.angle_beta   90.00
_cell.angle_gamma   90.00
#
_symmetry.space_group_name_H-M   'P 1'
#
loop_
_entity.id
_entity.type
_entity.pdbx_description
1 polymer ?
#
loop_
_entity_poly.entity_id
_entity_poly.type
_entity_poly.pdbx_seq_one_letter_code
_entity_poly.pdbx_strand_id
1 'polypeptide(L)'
;TDKSRQENICTEDDDSSYSEESPEDTGVNKANFGPLCLHVIEVETNITVTNATYGNSDSPYHSQFMGNWSGHSKCLMLCNPKYPTICTSVEDANCTCIPRNDCPDVGVCAMRNVPLGNGDYNISRMTFDKKK
;
A
#
# COMPACT_ATOMS: atom_id res chain seq x y z
N THR A 1 18.50 23.93 11.48
CA THR A 1 18.48 23.15 10.23
C THR A 1 17.93 21.79 10.58
N ASP A 2 16.61 21.63 10.44
CA ASP A 2 15.90 20.44 10.91
C ASP A 2 16.04 19.32 9.87
N LYS A 3 16.65 18.20 10.26
CA LYS A 3 16.77 17.01 9.41
C LYS A 3 15.51 16.18 9.62
N SER A 4 14.49 16.45 8.81
CA SER A 4 13.30 15.60 8.72
C SER A 4 13.74 14.16 8.46
N ARG A 5 13.37 13.26 9.37
CA ARG A 5 13.70 11.84 9.29
C ARG A 5 12.78 11.21 8.25
N GLN A 6 13.29 11.05 7.04
CA GLN A 6 12.58 10.44 5.92
C GLN A 6 12.80 8.92 5.94
N GLU A 7 11.73 8.15 5.94
CA GLU A 7 11.77 6.70 5.77
C GLU A 7 11.27 6.37 4.36
N ASN A 8 12.19 5.88 3.52
CA ASN A 8 11.92 5.49 2.13
C ASN A 8 11.86 3.97 2.03
N ILE A 9 10.76 3.44 1.51
CA ILE A 9 10.52 2.00 1.33
C ILE A 9 10.27 1.74 -0.15
N CYS A 10 11.20 2.21 -1.00
CA CYS A 10 11.25 1.79 -2.39
C CYS A 10 12.16 0.56 -2.48
N THR A 11 11.74 -0.47 -3.20
CA THR A 11 12.68 -1.46 -3.72
C THR A 11 13.29 -0.89 -5.00
N GLU A 12 14.61 -0.76 -5.05
CA GLU A 12 15.31 -0.52 -6.30
C GLU A 12 15.22 -1.83 -7.10
N ASP A 13 14.45 -1.84 -8.19
CA ASP A 13 14.40 -2.98 -9.09
C ASP A 13 15.78 -3.12 -9.76
N ASP A 14 16.38 -4.30 -9.58
CA ASP A 14 17.68 -4.69 -10.11
C ASP A 14 17.70 -4.60 -11.65
N ASP A 15 18.86 -4.19 -12.16
CA ASP A 15 19.16 -3.79 -13.52
C ASP A 15 18.85 -4.90 -14.55
N SER A 16 18.30 -4.47 -15.69
CA SER A 16 17.97 -5.31 -16.84
C SER A 16 19.20 -6.02 -17.42
N SER A 17 19.19 -7.36 -17.46
CA SER A 17 20.09 -8.11 -18.35
C SER A 17 19.30 -8.80 -19.46
N TYR A 18 19.46 -8.29 -20.68
CA TYR A 18 18.94 -8.84 -21.93
C TYR A 18 19.58 -10.21 -22.20
N SER A 19 18.78 -11.25 -22.42
CA SER A 19 19.26 -12.51 -22.96
C SER A 19 18.22 -13.04 -23.95
N GLU A 20 18.63 -13.11 -25.21
CA GLU A 20 17.83 -13.65 -26.30
C GLU A 20 17.65 -15.18 -26.17
N GLU A 21 16.44 -15.62 -26.55
CA GLU A 21 16.07 -16.90 -27.15
C GLU A 21 15.35 -17.99 -26.30
N SER A 22 14.21 -18.37 -26.88
CA SER A 22 13.42 -19.61 -26.79
C SER A 22 12.10 -19.62 -25.98
N PRO A 23 11.07 -20.32 -26.51
CA PRO A 23 9.69 -19.83 -26.47
C PRO A 23 8.79 -20.64 -25.52
N GLU A 24 7.64 -20.03 -25.19
CA GLU A 24 6.48 -20.67 -24.55
C GLU A 24 6.61 -20.95 -23.04
N ASP A 25 6.79 -19.89 -22.25
CA ASP A 25 6.11 -19.81 -20.96
C ASP A 25 5.19 -18.60 -21.01
N THR A 26 3.87 -18.83 -20.96
CA THR A 26 2.90 -17.77 -20.77
C THR A 26 3.05 -17.25 -19.35
N GLY A 27 4.14 -16.53 -19.11
CA GLY A 27 4.40 -15.78 -17.89
C GLY A 27 3.27 -14.79 -17.75
N VAL A 28 2.26 -15.17 -16.96
CA VAL A 28 1.28 -14.24 -16.43
C VAL A 28 2.13 -13.21 -15.69
N ASN A 29 2.35 -12.05 -16.31
CA ASN A 29 2.91 -10.89 -15.63
C ASN A 29 2.04 -10.72 -14.38
N LYS A 30 2.55 -11.18 -13.22
CA LYS A 30 1.80 -11.12 -11.96
C LYS A 30 1.63 -9.64 -11.70
N ALA A 31 0.45 -9.12 -12.03
CA ALA A 31 0.18 -7.70 -11.93
C ALA A 31 0.54 -7.30 -10.50
N ASN A 32 1.48 -6.36 -10.37
CA ASN A 32 1.97 -5.93 -9.07
C ASN A 32 0.85 -5.09 -8.44
N PHE A 33 -0.02 -5.74 -7.68
CA PHE A 33 -1.14 -5.11 -7.01
C PHE A 33 -0.64 -4.55 -5.68
N GLY A 34 -0.40 -3.24 -5.65
CA GLY A 34 0.12 -2.53 -4.47
C GLY A 34 0.93 -1.30 -4.87
N PRO A 35 1.39 -0.51 -3.89
CA PRO A 35 2.31 0.59 -4.16
C PRO A 35 3.69 0.05 -4.57
N LEU A 36 4.31 0.70 -5.54
CA LEU A 36 5.72 0.50 -5.90
C LEU A 36 6.64 1.09 -4.82
N CYS A 37 6.23 2.20 -4.22
CA CYS A 37 7.00 2.84 -3.17
C CYS A 37 6.12 3.61 -2.19
N LEU A 38 6.51 3.59 -0.92
CA LEU A 38 5.97 4.43 0.14
C LEU A 38 7.05 5.37 0.70
N HIS A 39 6.67 6.63 0.90
CA HIS A 39 7.51 7.64 1.52
C HIS A 39 6.73 8.40 2.60
N VAL A 40 7.18 8.29 3.85
CA VAL A 40 6.57 8.99 4.98
C VAL A 40 7.28 10.31 5.23
N ILE A 41 6.51 11.38 5.29
CA ILE A 41 6.99 12.73 5.60
C ILE A 41 6.27 13.30 6.81
N GLU A 42 6.99 14.05 7.64
CA GLU A 42 6.41 14.91 8.65
C GLU A 42 6.23 16.31 8.05
N VAL A 43 4.98 16.76 7.91
CA VAL A 43 4.64 18.05 7.28
C VAL A 43 4.51 19.19 8.29
N GLU A 44 4.17 18.84 9.53
CA GLU A 44 4.10 19.72 10.71
C GLU A 44 4.31 18.83 11.94
N THR A 45 4.62 19.42 13.09
CA THR A 45 4.82 18.70 14.36
C THR A 45 3.70 17.69 14.63
N ASN A 46 4.04 16.40 14.68
CA ASN A 46 3.11 15.27 14.88
C ASN A 46 2.11 15.01 13.72
N ILE A 47 2.24 15.71 12.60
CA ILE A 47 1.44 15.46 11.39
C ILE A 47 2.30 14.73 10.37
N THR A 48 1.98 13.45 10.17
CA THR A 48 2.64 12.61 9.17
C THR A 48 1.74 12.40 7.96
N VAL A 49 2.34 12.36 6.78
CA VAL A 49 1.69 11.99 5.52
C VAL A 49 2.50 10.85 4.92
N THR A 50 1.81 9.81 4.45
CA THR A 50 2.42 8.76 3.63
C THR A 50 2.08 9.00 2.17
N ASN A 51 3.09 9.24 1.35
CA ASN A 51 2.97 9.29 -0.09
C ASN A 51 3.16 7.87 -0.64
N ALA A 52 2.23 7.43 -1.48
CA ALA A 52 2.31 6.16 -2.17
C ALA A 52 2.40 6.40 -3.68
N THR A 53 3.31 5.68 -4.33
CA THR A 53 3.49 5.68 -5.78
C THR A 53 3.14 4.32 -6.33
N TYR A 54 2.51 4.29 -7.50
CA TYR A 54 2.00 3.08 -8.13
C TYR A 54 2.18 3.15 -9.65
N GLY A 55 1.85 2.05 -10.35
CA GLY A 55 1.90 1.97 -11.81
C GLY A 55 3.22 1.40 -12.27
N ASN A 56 3.94 2.15 -13.11
CA ASN A 56 5.28 1.82 -13.60
C ASN A 56 6.09 3.12 -13.78
N SER A 57 7.31 3.02 -14.29
CA SER A 57 8.20 4.16 -14.56
C SER A 57 7.61 5.19 -15.53
N ASP A 58 6.81 4.74 -16.49
CA ASP A 58 6.36 5.55 -17.62
C ASP A 58 5.04 6.28 -17.32
N SER A 59 4.21 5.68 -16.45
CA SER A 59 2.93 6.23 -16.01
C SER A 59 2.76 6.06 -14.49
N PRO A 60 3.55 6.79 -13.67
CA PRO A 60 3.38 6.77 -12.24
C PRO A 60 2.10 7.50 -11.84
N TYR A 61 1.40 6.98 -10.85
CA TYR A 61 0.33 7.71 -10.16
C TYR A 61 0.61 7.74 -8.66
N HIS A 62 0.11 8.79 -8.00
CA HIS A 62 0.41 9.05 -6.59
C HIS A 62 -0.87 9.17 -5.76
N SER A 63 -0.79 8.79 -4.49
CA SER A 63 -1.81 9.05 -3.49
C SER A 63 -1.18 9.48 -2.18
N GLN A 64 -1.91 10.27 -1.41
CA GLN A 64 -1.47 10.74 -0.11
C GLN A 64 -2.42 10.21 0.96
N PHE A 65 -1.87 9.68 2.03
CA PHE A 65 -2.62 9.15 3.16
C PHE A 65 -2.18 9.88 4.42
N MET A 66 -3.15 10.37 5.19
CA MET A 66 -2.85 11.00 6.48
C MET A 66 -2.40 9.95 7.48
N GLY A 67 -1.32 10.23 8.20
CA GLY A 67 -0.69 9.30 9.13
C GLY A 67 0.46 8.47 8.54
N ASN A 68 1.02 7.59 9.36
CA ASN A 68 2.13 6.72 8.98
C ASN A 68 1.62 5.33 8.55
N TRP A 69 1.59 5.10 7.23
CA TRP A 69 1.12 3.85 6.63
C TRP A 69 2.27 2.95 6.13
N SER A 70 3.50 3.17 6.60
CA SER A 70 4.69 2.46 6.12
C SER A 70 4.60 0.94 6.25
N GLY A 71 3.93 0.45 7.30
CA GLY A 71 3.71 -0.98 7.53
C GLY A 71 2.77 -1.66 6.53
N HIS A 72 2.11 -0.90 5.65
CA HIS A 72 1.17 -1.42 4.66
C HIS A 72 1.73 -1.42 3.23
N SER A 73 3.06 -1.49 3.07
CA SER A 73 3.76 -1.43 1.77
C SER A 73 3.31 -2.43 0.71
N LYS A 74 2.68 -3.53 1.09
CA LYS A 74 2.14 -4.51 0.13
C LYS A 74 0.69 -4.28 -0.30
N CYS A 75 -0.04 -3.45 0.45
CA CYS A 75 -1.49 -3.33 0.29
C CYS A 75 -1.96 -1.90 0.05
N LEU A 76 -1.22 -0.88 0.50
CA LEU A 76 -1.74 0.48 0.63
C LEU A 76 -2.22 1.03 -0.72
N MET A 77 -3.54 1.07 -0.91
CA MET A 77 -4.22 1.66 -2.06
C MET A 77 -5.65 2.04 -1.70
N LEU A 78 -6.29 2.90 -2.48
CA LEU A 78 -7.72 3.20 -2.31
C LEU A 78 -8.58 2.02 -2.74
N CYS A 79 -9.70 1.81 -2.04
CA CYS A 79 -10.68 0.79 -2.39
C CYS A 79 -12.11 1.26 -2.15
N ASN A 80 -13.06 0.62 -2.84
CA ASN A 80 -14.47 0.73 -2.53
C ASN A 80 -14.87 -0.46 -1.63
N PRO A 81 -15.34 -0.25 -0.39
CA PRO A 81 -15.73 -1.33 0.52
C PRO A 81 -16.88 -2.22 -0.01
N LYS A 82 -17.68 -1.75 -0.97
CA LYS A 82 -18.70 -2.56 -1.67
C LYS A 82 -18.09 -3.49 -2.73
N TYR A 83 -16.88 -3.20 -3.20
CA TYR A 83 -16.15 -3.97 -4.22
C TYR A 83 -14.70 -4.25 -3.76
N PRO A 84 -14.51 -5.06 -2.69
CA PRO A 84 -13.22 -5.20 -2.01
C PRO A 84 -12.18 -6.04 -2.77
N THR A 85 -12.55 -6.60 -3.94
CA THR A 85 -11.74 -7.55 -4.70
C THR A 85 -10.35 -7.02 -5.03
N ILE A 86 -10.20 -5.71 -5.23
CA ILE A 86 -8.91 -5.07 -5.52
C ILE A 86 -7.88 -5.24 -4.39
N CYS A 87 -8.33 -5.35 -3.13
CA CYS A 87 -7.45 -5.65 -2.02
C CYS A 87 -7.20 -7.16 -1.91
N THR A 88 -8.24 -7.97 -2.08
CA THR A 88 -8.15 -9.42 -1.80
C THR A 88 -7.51 -10.23 -2.92
N SER A 89 -7.31 -9.64 -4.11
CA SER A 89 -6.57 -10.26 -5.22
C SER A 89 -5.07 -10.32 -4.98
N VAL A 90 -4.55 -9.68 -3.94
CA VAL A 90 -3.14 -9.74 -3.54
C VAL A 90 -2.93 -10.98 -2.66
N GLU A 91 -2.72 -12.13 -3.29
CA GLU A 91 -2.72 -13.44 -2.62
C GLU A 91 -1.65 -13.59 -1.51
N ASP A 92 -0.62 -12.74 -1.49
CA ASP A 92 0.53 -12.88 -0.57
C ASP A 92 0.55 -11.89 0.61
N ALA A 93 -0.36 -10.92 0.66
CA ALA A 93 -0.25 -9.76 1.56
C ALA A 93 -1.35 -9.67 2.62
N ASN A 94 -2.30 -10.61 2.64
CA ASN A 94 -3.44 -10.61 3.58
C ASN A 94 -4.12 -9.23 3.67
N CYS A 95 -4.33 -8.58 2.52
CA CYS A 95 -4.94 -7.26 2.48
C CYS A 95 -6.45 -7.32 2.74
N THR A 96 -6.99 -6.24 3.29
CA THR A 96 -8.43 -6.05 3.45
C THR A 96 -8.81 -4.61 3.14
N CYS A 97 -10.00 -4.40 2.57
CA CYS A 97 -10.55 -3.07 2.35
C CYS A 97 -11.19 -2.55 3.64
N ILE A 98 -10.66 -1.45 4.17
CA ILE A 98 -11.13 -0.86 5.43
C ILE A 98 -11.84 0.46 5.11
N PRO A 99 -13.14 0.58 5.43
CA PRO A 99 -13.88 1.80 5.19
C PRO A 99 -13.40 2.93 6.11
N ARG A 100 -13.47 4.17 5.61
CA ARG A 100 -13.39 5.35 6.47
C ARG A 100 -14.62 5.45 7.37
N ASN A 101 -14.46 6.10 8.52
CA ASN A 101 -15.51 6.34 9.50
C ASN A 101 -16.48 7.44 9.04
N ASP A 102 -15.97 8.48 8.38
CA ASP A 102 -16.72 9.64 7.90
C ASP A 102 -17.37 9.43 6.52
N CYS A 103 -16.79 8.56 5.69
CA CYS A 103 -17.31 8.22 4.37
C CYS A 103 -17.17 6.71 4.10
N PRO A 104 -18.13 5.87 4.55
CA PRO A 104 -18.01 4.41 4.50
C PRO A 104 -17.98 3.78 3.10
N ASP A 105 -18.27 4.55 2.05
CA ASP A 105 -18.18 4.13 0.65
C ASP A 105 -16.76 4.28 0.07
N VAL A 106 -15.85 4.90 0.81
CA VAL A 106 -14.42 5.03 0.48
C VAL A 106 -13.60 4.31 1.55
N GLY A 107 -12.62 3.53 1.11
CA GLY A 107 -11.74 2.78 1.99
C GLY A 107 -10.30 2.74 1.52
N VAL A 108 -9.49 2.05 2.32
CA VAL A 108 -8.08 1.77 2.03
C VAL A 108 -7.82 0.28 2.14
N CYS A 109 -7.10 -0.27 1.17
CA CYS A 109 -6.53 -1.59 1.27
C CYS A 109 -5.37 -1.54 2.28
N ALA A 110 -5.45 -2.36 3.32
CA ALA A 110 -4.45 -2.41 4.38
C ALA A 110 -4.11 -3.86 4.74
N MET A 111 -2.85 -4.10 5.09
CA MET A 111 -2.41 -5.38 5.65
C MET A 111 -3.14 -5.65 6.96
N ARG A 112 -3.71 -6.86 7.11
CA ARG A 112 -4.25 -7.31 8.40
C ARG A 112 -3.15 -7.35 9.46
N ASN A 113 -3.53 -7.12 10.72
CA ASN A 113 -2.65 -7.13 11.90
C ASN A 113 -1.53 -6.08 11.91
N VAL A 114 -1.55 -5.12 10.97
CA VAL A 114 -0.66 -3.95 10.99
C VAL A 114 -1.46 -2.75 11.51
N PRO A 115 -0.94 -1.95 12.46
CA PRO A 115 -1.62 -0.75 12.93
C PRO A 115 -1.87 0.23 11.78
N LEU A 116 -3.06 0.83 11.76
CA LEU A 116 -3.39 1.86 10.76
C LEU A 116 -2.58 3.12 10.97
N GLY A 117 -2.35 3.85 9.88
CA GLY A 117 -1.61 5.10 9.95
C GLY A 117 -2.35 6.22 10.66
N ASN A 118 -3.68 6.17 10.74
CA ASN A 118 -4.48 7.14 11.49
C ASN A 118 -5.81 6.53 12.03
N GLY A 119 -6.57 7.35 12.77
CA GLY A 119 -7.84 6.97 13.40
C GLY A 119 -9.10 7.17 12.54
N ASP A 120 -8.96 7.56 11.28
CA ASP A 120 -10.11 7.90 10.41
C ASP A 120 -10.83 6.66 9.87
N TYR A 121 -10.31 5.46 10.12
CA TYR A 121 -10.77 4.21 9.53
C TYR A 121 -11.33 3.26 10.58
N ASN A 122 -12.26 2.41 10.14
CA ASN A 122 -12.99 1.54 11.05
C ASN A 122 -12.18 0.27 11.41
N ILE A 123 -11.51 0.30 12.55
CA ILE A 123 -10.66 -0.79 13.07
C ILE A 123 -11.48 -2.04 13.46
N SER A 124 -12.80 -1.92 13.71
CA SER A 124 -13.62 -3.07 14.13
C SER A 124 -13.67 -4.22 13.11
N ARG A 125 -13.30 -3.96 11.85
CA ARG A 125 -13.18 -4.98 10.79
C ARG A 125 -11.81 -5.66 10.74
N MET A 126 -10.83 -5.19 11.50
CA MET A 126 -9.54 -5.86 11.69
C MET A 126 -9.58 -6.65 13.00
N THR A 127 -10.25 -7.80 12.98
CA THR A 127 -10.24 -8.71 14.13
C THR A 127 -8.82 -9.22 14.35
N PHE A 128 -8.23 -8.84 15.48
CA PHE A 128 -7.05 -9.50 16.02
C PHE A 128 -7.50 -10.83 16.60
N ASP A 129 -7.22 -11.94 15.90
CA ASP A 129 -7.24 -13.24 16.55
C ASP A 129 -6.10 -13.26 17.57
N LYS A 130 -6.41 -12.89 18.82
CA LYS A 130 -5.55 -13.19 19.96
C LYS A 130 -5.46 -14.71 20.04
N LYS A 131 -4.37 -15.29 19.53
CA LYS A 131 -3.97 -16.65 19.90
C LYS A 131 -3.85 -16.69 21.43
N LYS A 132 -4.75 -17.45 22.04
CA LYS A 132 -4.80 -17.79 23.46
C LYS A 132 -3.74 -18.84 23.78
#